data_AF-A0A1I1QF85-F1
#
_entry.id   AF-A0A1I1QF85-F1
#
_cell.length_a   1.000
_cell.length_b   1.000
_cell.length_c   1.000
_cell.angle_alpha   90.00
_cell.angle_beta   90.00
_cell.angle_gamma   90.00
#
_symmetry.space_group_name_H-M   'P 1'
#
loop_
_entity.id
_entity.type
_entity.pdbx_description
1 polymer ?
#
loop_
_entity_poly.entity_id
_entity_poly.type
_entity_poly.pdbx_seq_one_letter_code
_entity_poly.pdbx_strand_id
1 'polypeptide(L)'
;MNVTVIPATKTAESDGKNKYQQLRVAAYCRVSTAQEEQLNSYQVQIDYYTDYIGKNKDWKLAGIFADEGISGTQTKKRTEFNRMIRLCKKKKIDLVLCKSISRFARNTVDCLEYVRLLKELGIGVIFEKENINTLTMTSEFMITLYGSFAQAESESISKNVTWGMEKRFREGKVVYNYKRLLGYRKGADGKPEIIPEEATVVREIFRMFLDGLSIENIAKQLDSNNVPTKLGNEKWSRTGLQSILRNEKYVGDALLQKTYTIDCISHKAVKNNGERPKYLVSNAHEPIIDRDTFNRVQQELASRGSKRKKSDKAKTEQGKYSSKYALSEILICGECGSAYKRVTWRSAGEKIIVWRCINRLDHGSRFCHKSPSIHEDRLHDAIVNAINQYYECNDNISELIMSNIQTVMTSSNSSELHQAEQRLLDIDKARNDFISLLTSSELEEDSLDHEFQKLYDEEQELKEKIRILKFQNEKEQNDLLRQKELSDVLDNISCKITEYDDIIVRKLIECVKVINKTEIKVIFKDGHEIVEEVKRK
;
A
#
# COMPACT_ATOMS: atom_id res chain seq x y z
N MET A 1 14.34 69.31 -37.98
CA MET A 1 12.99 69.64 -37.47
C MET A 1 13.16 70.58 -36.29
N ASN A 2 12.75 71.84 -36.42
CA ASN A 2 12.75 72.79 -35.31
C ASN A 2 11.53 72.54 -34.44
N VAL A 3 11.76 72.14 -33.20
CA VAL A 3 10.70 71.96 -32.20
C VAL A 3 10.58 73.27 -31.42
N THR A 4 9.46 73.96 -31.58
CA THR A 4 9.10 75.11 -30.76
C THR A 4 8.31 74.61 -29.56
N VAL A 5 8.86 74.76 -28.37
CA VAL A 5 8.19 74.39 -27.11
C VAL A 5 7.19 75.47 -26.75
N ILE A 6 5.91 75.12 -26.70
CA ILE A 6 4.85 75.95 -26.14
C ILE A 6 4.77 75.63 -24.64
N PRO A 7 5.04 76.57 -23.73
CA PRO A 7 4.98 76.30 -22.29
C PRO A 7 3.54 76.06 -21.84
N ALA A 8 3.37 75.16 -20.86
CA ALA A 8 2.07 74.87 -20.28
C ALA A 8 1.50 76.12 -19.58
N THR A 9 0.29 76.54 -19.96
CA THR A 9 -0.42 77.70 -19.38
C THR A 9 -0.81 77.50 -17.92
N LYS A 10 -0.66 76.27 -17.41
CA LYS A 10 -0.71 75.95 -16.00
C LYS A 10 0.59 75.23 -15.66
N THR A 11 1.53 75.95 -15.09
CA THR A 11 2.51 75.32 -14.21
C THR A 11 1.71 74.58 -13.13
N ALA A 12 2.03 73.31 -12.89
CA ALA A 12 1.57 72.59 -11.70
C ALA A 12 2.30 73.09 -10.45
N GLU A 13 2.54 74.39 -10.38
CA GLU A 13 2.90 75.12 -9.18
C GLU A 13 1.67 75.93 -8.83
N SER A 14 0.75 75.30 -8.10
CA SER A 14 -0.24 76.02 -7.33
C SER A 14 0.47 76.69 -6.15
N ASP A 15 1.15 77.79 -6.43
CA ASP A 15 1.54 78.72 -5.39
C ASP A 15 0.30 79.57 -5.08
N GLY A 16 -0.37 79.23 -3.98
CA GLY A 16 -1.71 79.73 -3.70
C GLY A 16 -2.26 79.32 -2.34
N LYS A 17 -1.64 79.85 -1.27
CA LYS A 17 -2.11 79.87 0.12
C LYS A 17 -1.94 78.54 0.89
N ASN A 18 -0.75 78.34 1.46
CA ASN A 18 -0.55 77.47 2.63
C ASN A 18 -1.35 78.03 3.83
N LYS A 19 -2.66 77.79 3.87
CA LYS A 19 -3.25 77.39 5.14
C LYS A 19 -2.63 76.03 5.43
N TYR A 20 -1.92 75.87 6.54
CA TYR A 20 -1.55 74.56 7.08
C TYR A 20 -2.84 73.71 7.15
N GLN A 21 -3.18 73.01 6.07
CA GLN A 21 -4.32 72.12 6.04
C GLN A 21 -3.81 70.80 6.56
N GLN A 22 -4.04 70.61 7.85
CA GLN A 22 -3.78 69.34 8.50
C GLN A 22 -4.44 68.21 7.69
N LEU A 23 -3.68 67.17 7.37
CA LEU A 23 -4.17 65.97 6.70
C LEU A 23 -5.27 65.33 7.55
N ARG A 24 -6.42 65.02 6.95
CA ARG A 24 -7.51 64.37 7.66
C ARG A 24 -7.23 62.87 7.76
N VAL A 25 -6.78 62.42 8.92
CA VAL A 25 -6.32 61.06 9.15
C VAL A 25 -7.40 60.24 9.84
N ALA A 26 -7.74 59.10 9.26
CA ALA A 26 -8.62 58.11 9.87
C ALA A 26 -7.81 56.89 10.35
N ALA A 27 -8.20 56.27 11.45
CA ALA A 27 -7.63 54.99 11.88
C ALA A 27 -8.66 53.87 11.69
N TYR A 28 -8.20 52.72 11.18
CA TYR A 28 -9.01 51.52 11.08
C TYR A 28 -8.50 50.42 12.02
N CYS A 29 -9.37 49.98 12.92
CA CYS A 29 -9.09 48.95 13.90
C CYS A 29 -9.92 47.68 13.64
N ARG A 30 -9.36 46.52 13.98
CA ARG A 30 -10.08 45.25 13.97
C ARG A 30 -9.82 44.53 15.27
N VAL A 31 -10.88 44.25 16.03
CA VAL A 31 -10.79 43.59 17.33
C VAL A 31 -11.13 42.10 17.19
N SER A 32 -10.32 41.24 17.81
CA SER A 32 -10.59 39.81 17.92
C SER A 32 -11.57 39.53 19.06
N THR A 33 -12.44 38.55 18.91
CA THR A 33 -13.45 38.18 19.91
C THR A 33 -13.03 37.02 20.79
N ALA A 34 -13.03 37.24 22.10
CA ALA A 34 -13.37 36.28 23.16
C ALA A 34 -13.60 37.06 24.48
N GLN A 35 -14.85 37.10 24.97
CA GLN A 35 -15.30 37.49 26.32
C GLN A 35 -14.90 38.88 26.90
N GLU A 36 -15.44 39.19 28.09
CA GLU A 36 -15.65 40.50 28.76
C GLU A 36 -14.42 41.43 28.91
N GLU A 37 -13.21 40.99 28.54
CA GLU A 37 -11.99 41.82 28.46
C GLU A 37 -12.00 42.84 27.28
N GLN A 38 -13.05 42.83 26.45
CA GLN A 38 -13.14 43.57 25.19
C GLN A 38 -13.31 45.09 25.29
N LEU A 39 -14.04 45.61 26.28
CA LEU A 39 -14.26 47.06 26.40
C LEU A 39 -12.94 47.82 26.63
N ASN A 40 -12.05 47.21 27.40
CA ASN A 40 -10.71 47.74 27.65
C ASN A 40 -9.83 47.69 26.39
N SER A 41 -9.85 46.59 25.61
CA SER A 41 -9.03 46.45 24.40
C SER A 41 -9.44 47.39 23.25
N TYR A 42 -10.74 47.71 23.16
CA TYR A 42 -11.28 48.66 22.18
C TYR A 42 -10.94 50.10 22.54
N GLN A 43 -11.21 50.49 23.80
CA GLN A 43 -10.91 51.83 24.29
C GLN A 43 -9.40 52.13 24.22
N VAL A 44 -8.55 51.16 24.58
CA VAL A 44 -7.09 51.28 24.45
C VAL A 44 -6.64 51.53 22.99
N GLN A 45 -7.29 50.92 22.00
CA GLN A 45 -6.97 51.17 20.59
C GLN A 45 -7.42 52.55 20.12
N ILE A 46 -8.58 53.02 20.58
CA ILE A 46 -9.07 54.38 20.31
C ILE A 46 -8.14 55.41 20.92
N ASP A 47 -7.79 55.23 22.20
CA ASP A 47 -6.92 56.16 22.92
C ASP A 47 -5.54 56.22 22.28
N TYR A 48 -4.97 55.07 21.90
CA TYR A 48 -3.71 54.98 21.17
C TYR A 48 -3.75 55.78 19.86
N TYR A 49 -4.74 55.56 18.99
CA TYR A 49 -4.80 56.26 17.70
C TYR A 49 -5.17 57.74 17.83
N THR A 50 -5.95 58.10 18.85
CA THR A 50 -6.29 59.49 19.15
C THR A 50 -5.05 60.26 19.57
N ASP A 51 -4.25 59.70 20.49
CA ASP A 51 -2.97 60.27 20.93
C ASP A 51 -1.93 60.27 19.80
N TYR A 52 -1.79 59.17 19.06
CA TYR A 52 -0.85 59.05 17.95
C TYR A 52 -1.12 60.07 16.84
N ILE A 53 -2.39 60.31 16.50
CA ILE A 53 -2.77 61.33 15.52
C ILE A 53 -2.60 62.73 16.12
N GLY A 54 -2.97 62.94 17.39
CA GLY A 54 -2.86 64.24 18.07
C GLY A 54 -1.43 64.72 18.28
N LYS A 55 -0.46 63.81 18.37
CA LYS A 55 0.98 64.13 18.47
C LYS A 55 1.54 64.77 17.19
N ASN A 56 0.93 64.51 16.04
CA ASN A 56 1.36 65.06 14.76
C ASN A 56 0.62 66.36 14.45
N LYS A 57 1.34 67.50 14.49
CA LYS A 57 0.77 68.84 14.26
C LYS A 57 0.16 69.00 12.86
N ASP A 58 0.61 68.19 11.90
CA ASP A 58 0.15 68.19 10.52
C ASP A 58 -1.08 67.29 10.28
N TRP A 59 -1.58 66.60 11.30
CA TRP A 59 -2.70 65.67 11.18
C TRP A 59 -3.92 66.15 11.97
N LYS A 60 -5.10 65.82 11.43
CA LYS A 60 -6.39 66.07 12.06
C LYS A 60 -7.20 64.78 12.06
N LEU A 61 -7.69 64.38 13.23
CA LEU A 61 -8.50 63.17 13.37
C LEU A 61 -9.81 63.29 12.57
N ALA A 62 -9.97 62.41 11.58
CA ALA A 62 -11.16 62.33 10.72
C ALA A 62 -12.16 61.26 11.20
N GLY A 63 -11.72 60.37 12.08
CA GLY A 63 -12.53 59.32 12.70
C GLY A 63 -11.74 58.05 12.95
N ILE A 64 -12.17 57.26 13.94
CA ILE A 64 -11.65 55.92 14.21
C ILE A 64 -12.77 54.94 13.89
N PHE A 65 -12.49 54.01 12.97
CA PHE A 65 -13.43 53.03 12.44
C PHE A 65 -13.01 51.65 12.91
N ALA A 66 -13.92 50.88 13.48
CA ALA A 66 -13.57 49.60 14.08
C ALA A 66 -14.64 48.54 13.83
N ASP A 67 -14.21 47.34 13.44
CA ASP A 67 -15.08 46.18 13.22
C ASP A 67 -14.67 45.01 14.16
N GLU A 68 -15.67 44.27 14.66
CA GLU A 68 -15.50 43.03 15.45
C GLU A 68 -15.15 41.82 14.58
N GLY A 69 -14.37 40.86 15.09
CA GLY A 69 -13.91 39.70 14.33
C GLY A 69 -14.05 38.35 15.03
N ILE A 70 -15.02 37.52 14.58
CA ILE A 70 -15.00 36.05 14.74
C ILE A 70 -15.26 35.38 13.39
N SER A 71 -14.53 34.30 13.15
CA SER A 71 -14.81 33.20 12.21
C SER A 71 -14.86 33.55 10.72
N GLY A 72 -14.01 32.84 9.97
CA GLY A 72 -14.20 32.69 8.53
C GLY A 72 -15.56 32.07 8.24
N THR A 73 -16.04 32.34 7.03
CA THR A 73 -17.13 31.68 6.30
C THR A 73 -18.55 32.26 6.27
N GLN A 74 -18.91 33.39 6.92
CA GLN A 74 -20.06 34.16 6.40
C GLN A 74 -20.23 35.65 6.81
N THR A 75 -20.76 36.36 5.83
CA THR A 75 -21.00 37.78 5.62
C THR A 75 -22.02 38.43 6.59
N LYS A 76 -21.55 39.11 7.64
CA LYS A 76 -22.21 40.35 8.12
C LYS A 76 -21.18 41.48 8.07
N LYS A 77 -21.55 42.51 7.32
CA LYS A 77 -20.69 43.43 6.55
C LYS A 77 -19.74 44.20 7.47
N ARG A 78 -18.50 44.45 7.01
CA ARG A 78 -17.55 45.39 7.63
C ARG A 78 -18.13 46.81 7.56
N THR A 79 -19.03 47.12 8.49
CA THR A 79 -19.90 48.30 8.40
C THR A 79 -19.06 49.56 8.53
N GLU A 80 -18.11 49.56 9.46
CA GLU A 80 -17.25 50.70 9.73
C GLU A 80 -16.12 50.81 8.71
N PHE A 81 -15.54 49.69 8.25
CA PHE A 81 -14.62 49.74 7.10
C PHE A 81 -15.29 50.35 5.86
N ASN A 82 -16.48 49.87 5.49
CA ASN A 82 -17.19 50.38 4.31
C ASN A 82 -17.67 51.83 4.51
N ARG A 83 -17.94 52.25 5.75
CA ARG A 83 -18.22 53.64 6.10
C ARG A 83 -16.99 54.52 5.90
N MET A 84 -15.82 54.07 6.37
CA MET A 84 -14.54 54.73 6.13
C MET A 84 -14.26 54.88 4.63
N ILE A 85 -14.35 53.79 3.86
CA ILE A 85 -14.15 53.83 2.39
C ILE A 85 -15.11 54.80 1.71
N ARG A 86 -16.38 54.88 2.14
CA ARG A 86 -17.33 55.88 1.63
C ARG A 86 -16.91 57.31 1.94
N LEU A 87 -16.33 57.57 3.10
CA LEU A 87 -15.80 58.88 3.48
C LEU A 87 -14.53 59.22 2.69
N CYS A 88 -13.67 58.24 2.42
CA CYS A 88 -12.53 58.36 1.50
C CYS A 88 -13.01 58.74 0.09
N LYS A 89 -14.01 58.05 -0.46
CA LYS A 89 -14.62 58.40 -1.77
C LYS A 89 -15.19 59.83 -1.82
N LYS A 90 -15.69 60.33 -0.69
CA LYS A 90 -16.17 61.72 -0.55
C LYS A 90 -15.05 62.74 -0.28
N LYS A 91 -13.78 62.33 -0.35
CA LYS A 91 -12.60 63.14 0.00
C LYS A 91 -12.74 63.82 1.35
N LYS A 92 -13.24 63.10 2.36
CA LYS A 92 -13.31 63.55 3.77
C LYS A 92 -12.14 63.03 4.62
N ILE A 93 -11.34 62.13 4.06
CA ILE A 93 -10.17 61.48 4.66
C ILE A 93 -9.06 61.55 3.60
N ASP A 94 -7.86 61.93 4.02
CA ASP A 94 -6.67 62.07 3.18
C ASP A 94 -5.63 60.96 3.46
N LEU A 95 -5.71 60.33 4.63
CA LEU A 95 -4.81 59.26 5.05
C LEU A 95 -5.54 58.25 5.94
N VAL A 96 -5.26 56.96 5.75
CA VAL A 96 -5.78 55.87 6.58
C VAL A 96 -4.63 55.19 7.31
N LEU A 97 -4.71 55.09 8.63
CA LEU A 97 -3.80 54.30 9.46
C LEU A 97 -4.42 52.94 9.75
N CYS A 98 -3.62 51.89 9.62
CA CYS A 98 -4.01 50.54 10.00
C CYS A 98 -2.80 49.82 10.59
N LYS A 99 -3.02 49.05 11.67
CA LYS A 99 -1.92 48.34 12.34
C LYS A 99 -1.21 47.32 11.43
N SER A 100 -1.95 46.63 10.56
CA SER A 100 -1.36 45.69 9.59
C SER A 100 -2.24 45.46 8.36
N ILE A 101 -1.64 44.94 7.30
CA ILE A 101 -2.34 44.55 6.06
C ILE A 101 -3.47 43.53 6.34
N SER A 102 -3.18 42.54 7.18
CA SER A 102 -4.15 41.50 7.58
C SER A 102 -5.37 42.03 8.34
N ARG A 103 -5.26 43.21 8.96
CA ARG A 103 -6.41 43.90 9.56
C ARG A 103 -7.20 44.68 8.50
N PHE A 104 -6.52 45.24 7.51
CA PHE A 104 -7.13 46.06 6.45
C PHE A 104 -7.97 45.26 5.45
N ALA A 105 -7.59 44.03 5.11
CA ALA A 105 -8.32 43.20 4.15
C ALA A 105 -8.36 41.72 4.56
N ARG A 106 -9.36 40.97 4.05
CA ARG A 106 -9.56 39.55 4.36
C ARG A 106 -8.82 38.62 3.40
N ASN A 107 -8.69 39.03 2.15
CA ASN A 107 -7.94 38.33 1.11
C ASN A 107 -7.04 39.34 0.38
N THR A 108 -6.14 38.83 -0.45
CA THR A 108 -5.18 39.62 -1.22
C THR A 108 -5.83 40.50 -2.29
N VAL A 109 -6.91 40.01 -2.92
CA VAL A 109 -7.64 40.71 -4.00
C VAL A 109 -8.32 41.97 -3.47
N ASP A 110 -9.12 41.86 -2.39
CA ASP A 110 -9.80 42.97 -1.73
C ASP A 110 -8.78 44.04 -1.30
N CYS A 111 -7.65 43.61 -0.74
CA CYS A 111 -6.60 44.53 -0.30
C CYS A 111 -6.07 45.37 -1.48
N LEU A 112 -5.81 44.72 -2.62
CA LEU A 112 -5.31 45.38 -3.81
C LEU A 112 -6.32 46.36 -4.38
N GLU A 113 -7.58 45.94 -4.49
CA GLU A 113 -8.67 46.79 -4.99
C GLU A 113 -8.82 48.05 -4.13
N TYR A 114 -8.91 47.92 -2.81
CA TYR A 114 -9.06 49.08 -1.93
C TYR A 114 -7.81 49.95 -1.89
N VAL A 115 -6.60 49.37 -1.90
CA VAL A 115 -5.35 50.16 -1.93
C VAL A 115 -5.21 50.91 -3.26
N ARG A 116 -5.51 50.28 -4.39
CA ARG A 116 -5.49 50.96 -5.71
C ARG A 116 -6.55 52.05 -5.78
N LEU A 117 -7.78 51.75 -5.37
CA LEU A 117 -8.88 52.71 -5.33
C LEU A 117 -8.53 53.93 -4.47
N LEU A 118 -7.98 53.72 -3.27
CA LEU A 118 -7.58 54.83 -2.41
C LEU A 118 -6.41 55.61 -3.01
N LYS A 119 -5.42 54.94 -3.60
CA LYS A 119 -4.29 55.59 -4.27
C LYS A 119 -4.74 56.45 -5.47
N GLU A 120 -5.67 55.96 -6.29
CA GLU A 120 -6.28 56.72 -7.39
C GLU A 120 -7.03 57.97 -6.89
N LEU A 121 -7.60 57.91 -5.69
CA LEU A 121 -8.23 59.05 -5.02
C LEU A 121 -7.22 59.99 -4.35
N GLY A 122 -5.92 59.68 -4.38
CA GLY A 122 -4.86 60.44 -3.70
C GLY A 122 -4.77 60.16 -2.19
N ILE A 123 -5.38 59.09 -1.71
CA ILE A 123 -5.47 58.73 -0.29
C ILE A 123 -4.51 57.58 0.01
N GLY A 124 -3.64 57.78 0.99
CA GLY A 124 -2.68 56.77 1.43
C GLY A 124 -3.21 55.85 2.50
N VAL A 125 -2.67 54.64 2.53
CA VAL A 125 -2.81 53.71 3.65
C VAL A 125 -1.43 53.49 4.25
N ILE A 126 -1.29 53.74 5.54
CA ILE A 126 -0.09 53.42 6.31
C ILE A 126 -0.36 52.14 7.10
N PHE A 127 0.48 51.13 6.85
CA PHE A 127 0.53 49.91 7.62
C PHE A 127 1.68 49.97 8.62
N GLU A 128 1.37 50.12 9.91
CA GLU A 128 2.39 50.31 10.96
C GLU A 128 3.31 49.11 11.10
N LYS A 129 2.76 47.90 11.18
CA LYS A 129 3.55 46.67 11.39
C LYS A 129 4.51 46.40 10.24
N GLU A 130 4.06 46.61 9.01
CA GLU A 130 4.89 46.41 7.83
C GLU A 130 5.73 47.64 7.45
N ASN A 131 5.55 48.78 8.14
CA ASN A 131 6.17 50.08 7.86
C ASN A 131 5.99 50.53 6.40
N ILE A 132 4.78 50.35 5.86
CA ILE A 132 4.45 50.62 4.45
C ILE A 132 3.55 51.84 4.35
N ASN A 133 3.89 52.77 3.44
CA ASN A 133 3.01 53.85 3.00
C ASN A 133 2.64 53.67 1.52
N THR A 134 1.38 53.37 1.23
CA THR A 134 0.95 53.01 -0.14
C THR A 134 1.03 54.16 -1.15
N LEU A 135 1.14 55.43 -0.71
CA LEU A 135 1.33 56.57 -1.62
C LEU A 135 2.74 56.61 -2.19
N THR A 136 3.74 56.23 -1.39
CA THR A 136 5.15 56.30 -1.77
C THR A 136 5.66 55.02 -2.41
N MET A 137 4.93 53.90 -2.28
CA MET A 137 5.36 52.60 -2.84
C MET A 137 5.06 52.45 -4.33
N THR A 138 6.01 51.84 -5.04
CA THR A 138 5.93 51.51 -6.48
C THR A 138 5.02 50.31 -6.75
N SER A 139 4.53 50.19 -7.98
CA SER A 139 3.65 49.08 -8.38
C SER A 139 4.34 47.70 -8.28
N GLU A 140 5.65 47.64 -8.49
CA GLU A 140 6.45 46.42 -8.40
C GLU A 140 6.52 45.87 -6.97
N PHE A 141 6.76 46.74 -5.97
CA PHE A 141 6.75 46.34 -4.56
C PHE A 141 5.39 45.77 -4.13
N MET A 142 4.29 46.37 -4.61
CA MET A 142 2.95 45.85 -4.35
C MET A 142 2.77 44.44 -4.95
N ILE A 143 3.27 44.19 -6.15
CA ILE A 143 3.20 42.87 -6.79
C ILE A 143 4.00 41.82 -5.98
N THR A 144 5.22 42.14 -5.56
CA THR A 144 6.05 41.24 -4.74
C THR A 144 5.37 40.86 -3.43
N LEU A 145 4.82 41.85 -2.73
CA LEU A 145 4.13 41.66 -1.46
C LEU A 145 2.90 40.74 -1.62
N TYR A 146 2.11 40.92 -2.68
CA TYR A 146 0.97 40.03 -2.95
C TYR A 146 1.39 38.65 -3.41
N GLY A 147 2.48 38.52 -4.17
CA GLY A 147 3.08 37.22 -4.48
C GLY A 147 3.41 36.44 -3.21
N SER A 148 4.02 37.10 -2.22
CA SER A 148 4.30 36.49 -0.91
C SER A 148 3.03 36.04 -0.17
N PHE A 149 1.94 36.81 -0.23
CA PHE A 149 0.69 36.42 0.42
C PHE A 149 -0.03 35.27 -0.30
N ALA A 150 -0.10 35.30 -1.63
CA ALA A 150 -0.68 34.22 -2.42
C ALA A 150 0.06 32.90 -2.19
N GLN A 151 1.40 32.97 -2.07
CA GLN A 151 2.21 31.83 -1.69
C GLN A 151 1.89 31.36 -0.26
N ALA A 152 1.84 32.25 0.73
CA ALA A 152 1.52 31.89 2.12
C ALA A 152 0.12 31.23 2.26
N GLU A 153 -0.88 31.72 1.53
CA GLU A 153 -2.21 31.12 1.49
C GLU A 153 -2.18 29.73 0.85
N SER A 154 -1.47 29.58 -0.28
CA SER A 154 -1.28 28.29 -0.96
C SER A 154 -0.60 27.27 -0.05
N GLU A 155 0.43 27.69 0.70
CA GLU A 155 1.10 26.89 1.71
C GLU A 155 0.15 26.48 2.85
N SER A 156 -0.68 27.41 3.34
CA SER A 156 -1.66 27.14 4.40
C SER A 156 -2.72 26.13 3.95
N ILE A 157 -3.29 26.29 2.75
CA ILE A 157 -4.27 25.35 2.18
C ILE A 157 -3.62 23.97 2.03
N SER A 158 -2.41 23.92 1.47
CA SER A 158 -1.66 22.67 1.29
C SER A 158 -1.40 21.95 2.62
N LYS A 159 -1.01 22.69 3.67
CA LYS A 159 -0.85 22.16 5.03
C LYS A 159 -2.16 21.60 5.58
N ASN A 160 -3.26 22.32 5.45
CA ASN A 160 -4.57 21.88 5.93
C ASN A 160 -5.06 20.62 5.22
N VAL A 161 -4.91 20.54 3.89
CA VAL A 161 -5.24 19.34 3.10
C VAL A 161 -4.36 18.16 3.53
N THR A 162 -3.05 18.39 3.70
CA THR A 162 -2.10 17.36 4.15
C THR A 162 -2.48 16.83 5.54
N TRP A 163 -2.78 17.73 6.47
CA TRP A 163 -3.19 17.38 7.82
C TRP A 163 -4.52 16.61 7.84
N GLY A 164 -5.50 17.03 7.04
CA GLY A 164 -6.76 16.32 6.86
C GLY A 164 -6.57 14.90 6.31
N MET A 165 -5.66 14.74 5.33
CA MET A 165 -5.31 13.42 4.80
C MET A 165 -4.61 12.54 5.84
N GLU A 166 -3.67 13.10 6.60
CA GLU A 166 -2.98 12.36 7.67
C GLU A 166 -3.93 11.92 8.77
N LYS A 167 -4.87 12.79 9.18
CA LYS A 167 -5.93 12.42 10.13
C LYS A 167 -6.75 11.23 9.61
N ARG A 168 -7.14 11.24 8.33
CA ARG A 168 -7.85 10.11 7.71
C ARG A 168 -7.02 8.82 7.71
N PHE A 169 -5.70 8.91 7.51
CA PHE A 169 -4.82 7.74 7.58
C PHE A 169 -4.75 7.17 9.01
N ARG A 170 -4.64 8.03 10.02
CA ARG A 170 -4.66 7.62 11.44
C ARG A 170 -5.98 6.99 11.85
N GLU A 171 -7.10 7.49 11.32
CA GLU A 171 -8.43 6.90 11.50
C GLU A 171 -8.65 5.60 10.70
N GLY A 172 -7.65 5.14 9.93
CA GLY A 172 -7.76 3.91 9.14
C GLY A 172 -8.73 3.99 7.96
N LYS A 173 -9.12 5.20 7.52
CA LYS A 173 -10.07 5.39 6.41
C LYS A 173 -9.41 5.11 5.06
N VAL A 174 -9.60 3.89 4.56
CA VAL A 174 -9.04 3.43 3.28
C VAL A 174 -9.86 3.95 2.10
N VAL A 175 -9.16 4.37 1.03
CA VAL A 175 -9.78 4.69 -0.27
C VAL A 175 -9.39 3.62 -1.28
N TYR A 176 -10.39 3.06 -1.96
CA TYR A 176 -10.21 2.02 -2.97
C TYR A 176 -10.43 2.58 -4.37
N ASN A 177 -9.56 2.18 -5.30
CA ASN A 177 -9.72 2.46 -6.71
C ASN A 177 -10.24 1.20 -7.41
N TYR A 178 -11.56 1.00 -7.37
CA TYR A 178 -12.23 -0.20 -7.91
C TYR A 178 -12.00 -0.40 -9.41
N LYS A 179 -11.78 0.67 -10.18
CA LYS A 179 -11.47 0.60 -11.62
C LYS A 179 -10.14 -0.13 -11.91
N ARG A 180 -9.23 -0.19 -10.93
CA ARG A 180 -7.90 -0.82 -11.07
C ARG A 180 -7.69 -2.00 -10.13
N LEU A 181 -8.69 -2.36 -9.33
CA LEU A 181 -8.62 -3.44 -8.36
C LEU A 181 -9.43 -4.64 -8.88
N LEU A 182 -8.74 -5.55 -9.58
CA LEU A 182 -9.33 -6.80 -10.07
C LEU A 182 -9.79 -7.65 -8.88
N GLY A 183 -10.93 -8.34 -9.01
CA GLY A 183 -11.50 -9.18 -7.95
C GLY A 183 -12.50 -8.47 -7.06
N TYR A 184 -12.59 -7.14 -7.13
CA TYR A 184 -13.44 -6.35 -6.24
C TYR A 184 -14.31 -5.34 -6.99
N ARG A 185 -15.49 -5.06 -6.42
CA ARG A 185 -16.37 -3.93 -6.75
C ARG A 185 -16.69 -3.10 -5.52
N LYS A 186 -17.32 -1.96 -5.74
CA LYS A 186 -17.88 -1.14 -4.66
C LYS A 186 -19.22 -1.77 -4.26
N GLY A 187 -19.30 -2.32 -3.05
CA GLY A 187 -20.54 -2.83 -2.48
C GLY A 187 -21.50 -1.71 -2.08
N ALA A 188 -22.73 -2.08 -1.69
CA ALA A 188 -23.77 -1.13 -1.27
C ALA A 188 -23.31 -0.23 -0.10
N ASP A 189 -22.56 -0.80 0.85
CA ASP A 189 -22.03 -0.09 2.02
C ASP A 189 -20.81 0.79 1.71
N GLY A 190 -20.40 0.87 0.44
CA GLY A 190 -19.20 1.57 0.00
C GLY A 190 -17.88 0.83 0.31
N LYS A 191 -17.94 -0.36 0.91
CA LYS A 191 -16.79 -1.25 1.15
C LYS A 191 -16.50 -2.14 -0.07
N PRO A 192 -15.29 -2.70 -0.20
CA PRO A 192 -14.99 -3.69 -1.24
C PRO A 192 -15.83 -4.95 -1.07
N GLU A 193 -16.43 -5.39 -2.18
CA GLU A 193 -17.18 -6.64 -2.29
C GLU A 193 -16.51 -7.50 -3.37
N ILE A 194 -16.36 -8.80 -3.12
CA ILE A 194 -15.66 -9.73 -4.01
C ILE A 194 -16.54 -10.07 -5.22
N ILE A 195 -15.95 -10.05 -6.41
CA ILE A 195 -16.56 -10.60 -7.62
C ILE A 195 -16.00 -12.03 -7.81
N PRO A 196 -16.81 -13.09 -7.67
CA PRO A 196 -16.33 -14.47 -7.70
C PRO A 196 -15.52 -14.82 -8.97
N GLU A 197 -16.00 -14.41 -10.15
CA GLU A 197 -15.36 -14.68 -11.44
C GLU A 197 -14.00 -14.00 -11.59
N GLU A 198 -13.85 -12.77 -11.09
CA GLU A 198 -12.55 -12.08 -11.14
C GLU A 198 -11.61 -12.60 -10.02
N ALA A 199 -12.18 -13.05 -8.90
CA ALA A 199 -11.41 -13.58 -7.78
C ALA A 199 -10.74 -14.93 -8.13
N THR A 200 -11.38 -15.77 -8.95
CA THR A 200 -10.74 -17.00 -9.46
C THR A 200 -9.50 -16.66 -10.28
N VAL A 201 -9.56 -15.65 -11.17
CA VAL A 201 -8.40 -15.18 -11.95
C VAL A 201 -7.26 -14.72 -11.03
N VAL A 202 -7.58 -13.99 -9.95
CA VAL A 202 -6.56 -13.57 -8.98
C VAL A 202 -5.91 -14.79 -8.30
N ARG A 203 -6.71 -15.78 -7.85
CA ARG A 203 -6.18 -17.02 -7.24
C ARG A 203 -5.28 -17.79 -8.20
N GLU A 204 -5.70 -17.90 -9.46
CA GLU A 204 -4.92 -18.52 -10.53
C GLU A 204 -3.56 -17.83 -10.74
N ILE A 205 -3.53 -16.49 -10.77
CA ILE A 205 -2.27 -15.73 -10.89
C ILE A 205 -1.30 -16.05 -9.75
N PHE A 206 -1.81 -16.10 -8.51
CA PHE A 206 -1.00 -16.43 -7.34
C PHE A 206 -0.50 -17.88 -7.39
N ARG A 207 -1.37 -18.83 -7.76
CA ARG A 207 -1.05 -20.26 -7.92
C ARG A 207 0.04 -20.46 -8.98
N MET A 208 -0.16 -19.97 -10.19
CA MET A 208 0.81 -20.09 -11.29
C MET A 208 2.18 -19.50 -10.92
N PHE A 209 2.20 -18.39 -10.17
CA PHE A 209 3.45 -17.80 -9.71
C PHE A 209 4.21 -18.70 -8.72
N LEU A 210 3.49 -19.29 -7.76
CA LEU A 210 4.03 -20.25 -6.79
C LEU A 210 4.44 -21.57 -7.44
N ASP A 211 3.75 -22.00 -8.50
CA ASP A 211 4.14 -23.16 -9.33
C ASP A 211 5.45 -22.93 -10.11
N GLY A 212 6.01 -21.71 -10.06
CA GLY A 212 7.33 -21.43 -10.60
C GLY A 212 7.32 -20.67 -11.93
N LEU A 213 6.14 -20.36 -12.48
CA LEU A 213 6.03 -19.64 -13.75
C LEU A 213 6.58 -18.21 -13.63
N SER A 214 7.17 -17.74 -14.73
CA SER A 214 7.57 -16.34 -14.86
C SER A 214 6.36 -15.42 -15.03
N ILE A 215 6.47 -14.16 -14.58
CA ILE A 215 5.42 -13.16 -14.79
C ILE A 215 5.06 -13.00 -16.29
N GLU A 216 6.03 -13.19 -17.18
CA GLU A 216 5.81 -13.16 -18.64
C GLU A 216 5.08 -14.39 -19.16
N ASN A 217 5.34 -15.58 -18.61
CA ASN A 217 4.62 -16.79 -18.98
C ASN A 217 3.17 -16.75 -18.46
N ILE A 218 2.97 -16.23 -17.23
CA ILE A 218 1.64 -16.00 -16.68
C ILE A 218 0.85 -15.04 -17.59
N ALA A 219 1.46 -13.92 -18.01
CA ALA A 219 0.82 -13.01 -18.96
C ALA A 219 0.41 -13.72 -20.26
N LYS A 220 1.33 -14.49 -20.86
CA LYS A 220 1.03 -15.24 -22.09
C LYS A 220 -0.08 -16.27 -21.93
N GLN A 221 -0.13 -16.95 -20.79
CA GLN A 221 -1.15 -17.95 -20.50
C GLN A 221 -2.52 -17.31 -20.29
N LEU A 222 -2.58 -16.16 -19.63
CA LEU A 222 -3.81 -15.39 -19.50
C LEU A 222 -4.26 -14.83 -20.86
N ASP A 223 -3.32 -14.33 -21.66
CA ASP A 223 -3.57 -13.85 -23.02
C ASP A 223 -4.10 -15.00 -23.92
N SER A 224 -3.50 -16.19 -23.87
CA SER A 224 -3.94 -17.35 -24.66
C SER A 224 -5.31 -17.87 -24.25
N ASN A 225 -5.65 -17.71 -22.98
CA ASN A 225 -6.96 -18.09 -22.43
C ASN A 225 -8.02 -16.98 -22.60
N ASN A 226 -7.69 -15.89 -23.32
CA ASN A 226 -8.56 -14.74 -23.55
C ASN A 226 -9.12 -14.12 -22.25
N VAL A 227 -8.35 -14.15 -21.16
CA VAL A 227 -8.77 -13.55 -19.88
C VAL A 227 -8.49 -12.04 -19.93
N PRO A 228 -9.51 -11.16 -19.90
CA PRO A 228 -9.29 -9.73 -19.96
C PRO A 228 -8.73 -9.18 -18.64
N THR A 229 -7.95 -8.10 -18.73
CA THR A 229 -7.58 -7.32 -17.53
C THR A 229 -8.79 -6.57 -16.97
N LYS A 230 -8.72 -6.06 -15.73
CA LYS A 230 -9.79 -5.24 -15.12
C LYS A 230 -10.22 -4.03 -15.96
N LEU A 231 -9.33 -3.51 -16.80
CA LEU A 231 -9.60 -2.38 -17.70
C LEU A 231 -10.16 -2.81 -19.07
N GLY A 232 -10.34 -4.11 -19.31
CA GLY A 232 -10.81 -4.67 -20.58
C GLY A 232 -9.71 -4.84 -21.63
N ASN A 233 -8.43 -4.63 -21.29
CA ASN A 233 -7.34 -4.91 -22.24
C ASN A 233 -7.15 -6.42 -22.38
N GLU A 234 -6.94 -6.87 -23.62
CA GLU A 234 -6.66 -8.27 -23.97
C GLU A 234 -5.26 -8.73 -23.58
N LYS A 235 -4.29 -7.79 -23.51
CA LYS A 235 -2.89 -8.10 -23.21
C LYS A 235 -2.52 -7.79 -21.77
N TRP A 236 -1.97 -8.77 -21.08
CA TRP A 236 -1.44 -8.62 -19.74
C TRP A 236 -0.03 -8.04 -19.76
N SER A 237 0.17 -6.96 -19.00
CA SER A 237 1.49 -6.35 -18.83
C SER A 237 2.24 -6.93 -17.64
N ARG A 238 3.55 -7.07 -17.77
CA ARG A 238 4.45 -7.48 -16.68
C ARG A 238 4.29 -6.61 -15.43
N THR A 239 4.17 -5.29 -15.61
CA THR A 239 4.00 -4.33 -14.52
C THR A 239 2.64 -4.47 -13.84
N GLY A 240 1.58 -4.75 -14.60
CA GLY A 240 0.24 -5.03 -14.06
C GLY A 240 0.23 -6.26 -13.16
N LEU A 241 0.74 -7.40 -13.65
CA LEU A 241 0.84 -8.63 -12.85
C LEU A 241 1.74 -8.47 -11.62
N GLN A 242 2.89 -7.81 -11.77
CA GLN A 242 3.76 -7.53 -10.64
C GLN A 242 3.08 -6.64 -9.59
N SER A 243 2.22 -5.70 -10.02
CA SER A 243 1.43 -4.89 -9.11
C SER A 243 0.38 -5.73 -8.38
N ILE A 244 -0.25 -6.71 -9.04
CA ILE A 244 -1.23 -7.62 -8.42
C ILE A 244 -0.56 -8.47 -7.35
N LEU A 245 0.54 -9.16 -7.69
CA LEU A 245 1.26 -10.03 -6.78
C LEU A 245 1.80 -9.30 -5.54
N ARG A 246 2.04 -7.99 -5.61
CA ARG A 246 2.55 -7.17 -4.49
C ARG A 246 1.48 -6.41 -3.72
N ASN A 247 0.23 -6.44 -4.17
CA ASN A 247 -0.82 -5.62 -3.60
C ASN A 247 -1.39 -6.27 -2.34
N GLU A 248 -1.13 -5.65 -1.18
CA GLU A 248 -1.59 -6.11 0.13
C GLU A 248 -3.12 -6.17 0.25
N LYS A 249 -3.86 -5.50 -0.65
CA LYS A 249 -5.32 -5.54 -0.65
C LYS A 249 -5.89 -6.93 -0.94
N TYR A 250 -5.13 -7.82 -1.59
CA TYR A 250 -5.60 -9.18 -1.83
C TYR A 250 -5.65 -10.04 -0.57
N VAL A 251 -4.92 -9.67 0.47
CA VAL A 251 -4.96 -10.30 1.81
C VAL A 251 -5.83 -9.50 2.79
N GLY A 252 -6.64 -8.55 2.31
CA GLY A 252 -7.54 -7.75 3.13
C GLY A 252 -6.88 -6.53 3.80
N ASP A 253 -5.56 -6.38 3.69
CA ASP A 253 -4.80 -5.29 4.30
C ASP A 253 -4.77 -4.04 3.40
N ALA A 254 -4.46 -2.87 3.95
CA ALA A 254 -4.28 -1.64 3.18
C ALA A 254 -3.16 -0.77 3.75
N LEU A 255 -2.12 -0.53 2.96
CA LEU A 255 -1.01 0.36 3.32
C LEU A 255 -1.25 1.76 2.78
N LEU A 256 -1.42 2.72 3.69
CA LEU A 256 -1.71 4.12 3.41
C LEU A 256 -0.42 4.95 3.35
N GLN A 257 -0.52 6.13 2.73
CA GLN A 257 0.61 7.08 2.56
C GLN A 257 1.83 6.50 1.82
N LYS A 258 1.59 5.66 0.79
CA LYS A 258 2.63 5.16 -0.13
C LYS A 258 3.30 6.28 -0.95
N THR A 259 2.65 7.42 -1.08
CA THR A 259 3.13 8.61 -1.79
C THR A 259 2.77 9.87 -1.00
N TYR A 260 3.54 10.94 -1.19
CA TYR A 260 3.24 12.26 -0.64
C TYR A 260 3.65 13.35 -1.62
N THR A 261 3.07 14.55 -1.47
CA THR A 261 3.41 15.73 -2.28
C THR A 261 4.58 16.46 -1.63
N ILE A 262 5.62 16.80 -2.40
CA ILE A 262 6.83 17.45 -1.89
C ILE A 262 6.51 18.85 -1.37
N ASP A 263 5.89 19.67 -2.21
CA ASP A 263 5.66 21.09 -1.97
C ASP A 263 4.37 21.56 -2.64
N CYS A 264 3.86 22.69 -2.15
CA CYS A 264 2.63 23.30 -2.65
C CYS A 264 2.80 23.99 -4.01
N ILE A 265 4.04 24.17 -4.49
CA ILE A 265 4.33 24.87 -5.74
C ILE A 265 4.42 23.86 -6.89
N SER A 266 5.27 22.83 -6.77
CA SER A 266 5.42 21.84 -7.84
C SER A 266 4.26 20.85 -7.92
N HIS A 267 3.51 20.66 -6.84
CA HIS A 267 2.47 19.64 -6.68
C HIS A 267 2.94 18.21 -7.04
N LYS A 268 4.25 17.97 -7.06
CA LYS A 268 4.83 16.70 -7.48
C LYS A 268 4.65 15.65 -6.40
N ALA A 269 3.93 14.58 -6.74
CA ALA A 269 3.80 13.39 -5.90
C ALA A 269 5.00 12.47 -6.06
N VAL A 270 5.62 12.09 -4.95
CA VAL A 270 6.74 11.13 -4.89
C VAL A 270 6.39 9.93 -4.02
N LYS A 271 7.08 8.82 -4.24
CA LYS A 271 6.96 7.63 -3.40
C LYS A 271 7.55 7.91 -2.02
N ASN A 272 6.88 7.39 -1.00
CA ASN A 272 7.36 7.42 0.36
C ASN A 272 8.29 6.21 0.59
N ASN A 273 9.58 6.46 0.70
CA ASN A 273 10.61 5.48 1.00
C ASN A 273 11.05 5.51 2.49
N GLY A 274 10.38 6.31 3.32
CA GLY A 274 10.67 6.45 4.75
C GLY A 274 10.65 7.89 5.25
N GLU A 275 10.43 8.86 4.36
CA GLU A 275 10.40 10.28 4.69
C GLU A 275 9.18 10.67 5.53
N ARG A 276 8.11 9.86 5.49
CA ARG A 276 6.90 10.06 6.28
C ARG A 276 6.37 8.73 6.83
N PRO A 277 5.59 8.74 7.94
CA PRO A 277 4.95 7.53 8.44
C PRO A 277 4.04 6.91 7.37
N LYS A 278 3.99 5.57 7.36
CA LYS A 278 2.99 4.79 6.61
C LYS A 278 2.07 4.15 7.63
N TYR A 279 0.80 4.01 7.27
CA TYR A 279 -0.21 3.46 8.16
C TYR A 279 -0.74 2.17 7.55
N LEU A 280 -0.55 1.05 8.24
CA LEU A 280 -1.07 -0.25 7.82
C LEU A 280 -2.41 -0.48 8.52
N VAL A 281 -3.47 -0.63 7.73
CA VAL A 281 -4.78 -1.06 8.22
C VAL A 281 -4.92 -2.53 7.92
N SER A 282 -4.90 -3.37 8.97
CA SER A 282 -5.07 -4.82 8.81
C SER A 282 -6.54 -5.21 8.76
N ASN A 283 -6.86 -6.25 7.99
CA ASN A 283 -8.23 -6.78 7.85
C ASN A 283 -9.28 -5.71 7.50
N ALA A 284 -8.92 -4.78 6.60
CA ALA A 284 -9.80 -3.68 6.19
C ALA A 284 -11.01 -4.15 5.36
N HIS A 285 -10.90 -5.30 4.71
CA HIS A 285 -11.94 -5.91 3.88
C HIS A 285 -11.71 -7.41 3.75
N GLU A 286 -12.71 -8.13 3.23
CA GLU A 286 -12.64 -9.56 2.99
C GLU A 286 -11.51 -9.90 1.99
N PRO A 287 -10.59 -10.83 2.32
CA PRO A 287 -9.48 -11.19 1.45
C PRO A 287 -9.88 -12.16 0.33
N ILE A 288 -9.19 -12.08 -0.82
CA ILE A 288 -9.28 -13.08 -1.90
C ILE A 288 -8.25 -14.20 -1.70
N ILE A 289 -7.09 -13.85 -1.14
CA ILE A 289 -5.93 -14.73 -0.91
C ILE A 289 -5.63 -14.76 0.59
N ASP A 290 -5.35 -15.94 1.12
CA ASP A 290 -4.94 -16.09 2.51
C ASP A 290 -3.52 -15.51 2.76
N ARG A 291 -3.21 -15.28 4.03
CA ARG A 291 -1.97 -14.62 4.42
C ARG A 291 -0.73 -15.48 4.17
N ASP A 292 -0.82 -16.80 4.29
CA ASP A 292 0.32 -17.69 4.05
C ASP A 292 0.70 -17.70 2.56
N THR A 293 -0.28 -17.87 1.67
CA THR A 293 -0.09 -17.80 0.22
C THR A 293 0.51 -16.46 -0.20
N PHE A 294 0.00 -15.34 0.32
CA PHE A 294 0.54 -14.02 0.00
C PHE A 294 2.00 -13.86 0.46
N ASN A 295 2.33 -14.32 1.67
CA ASN A 295 3.67 -14.26 2.23
C ASN A 295 4.67 -15.11 1.43
N ARG A 296 4.27 -16.33 1.04
CA ARG A 296 5.06 -17.20 0.14
C ARG A 296 5.36 -16.52 -1.18
N VAL A 297 4.38 -15.84 -1.78
CA VAL A 297 4.59 -15.05 -3.00
C VAL A 297 5.59 -13.90 -2.78
N GLN A 298 5.51 -13.18 -1.66
CA GLN A 298 6.46 -12.10 -1.37
C GLN A 298 7.89 -12.64 -1.19
N GLN A 299 8.04 -13.75 -0.46
CA GLN A 299 9.33 -14.43 -0.28
C GLN A 299 9.90 -14.86 -1.63
N GLU A 300 9.08 -15.45 -2.50
CA GLU A 300 9.51 -15.89 -3.82
C GLU A 300 9.86 -14.72 -4.75
N LEU A 301 9.11 -13.60 -4.69
CA LEU A 301 9.46 -12.36 -5.37
C LEU A 301 10.81 -11.79 -4.91
N ALA A 302 11.08 -11.85 -3.59
CA ALA A 302 12.35 -11.40 -3.02
C ALA A 302 13.51 -12.32 -3.41
N SER A 303 13.31 -13.64 -3.31
CA SER A 303 14.25 -14.69 -3.72
C SER A 303 14.64 -14.56 -5.19
N ARG A 304 13.65 -14.45 -6.10
CA ARG A 304 13.91 -14.20 -7.53
C ARG A 304 14.58 -12.85 -7.78
N GLY A 305 14.32 -11.86 -6.93
CA GLY A 305 14.89 -10.51 -7.01
C GLY A 305 16.34 -10.41 -6.56
N SER A 306 16.78 -11.25 -5.61
CA SER A 306 18.11 -11.21 -4.99
C SER A 306 19.17 -12.06 -5.71
N LYS A 307 18.78 -12.89 -6.68
CA LYS A 307 19.69 -13.75 -7.44
C LYS A 307 20.72 -12.92 -8.24
N ARG A 308 22.01 -13.24 -8.04
CA ARG A 308 23.17 -12.58 -8.69
C ARG A 308 23.35 -12.99 -10.17
N LYS A 309 24.17 -12.24 -10.91
CA LYS A 309 24.61 -12.63 -12.28
C LYS A 309 25.23 -14.03 -12.26
N LYS A 310 24.83 -14.88 -13.22
CA LYS A 310 25.43 -16.21 -13.44
C LYS A 310 26.67 -16.19 -14.36
N SER A 311 26.95 -15.08 -15.02
CA SER A 311 28.03 -14.96 -16.02
C SER A 311 28.56 -13.53 -16.05
N ASP A 312 29.88 -13.39 -16.08
CA ASP A 312 30.57 -12.09 -16.11
C ASP A 312 30.33 -11.35 -17.44
N LYS A 313 30.06 -12.09 -18.52
CA LYS A 313 29.79 -11.56 -19.86
C LYS A 313 28.31 -11.27 -20.12
N ALA A 314 27.43 -11.43 -19.13
CA ALA A 314 26.02 -11.08 -19.28
C ALA A 314 25.84 -9.56 -19.46
N LYS A 315 25.28 -9.15 -20.61
CA LYS A 315 25.03 -7.73 -20.96
C LYS A 315 24.08 -7.01 -20.00
N THR A 316 23.27 -7.74 -19.24
CA THR A 316 22.34 -7.20 -18.25
C THR A 316 22.68 -7.72 -16.86
N GLU A 317 22.58 -6.85 -15.83
CA GLU A 317 22.70 -7.22 -14.40
C GLU A 317 21.69 -8.24 -13.92
N GLN A 318 20.69 -8.47 -14.75
CA GLN A 318 19.55 -9.31 -14.49
C GLN A 318 19.80 -10.68 -15.11
N GLY A 319 20.41 -11.60 -14.36
CA GLY A 319 20.43 -13.04 -14.66
C GLY A 319 19.04 -13.71 -14.58
N LYS A 320 18.00 -13.00 -15.01
CA LYS A 320 16.58 -13.22 -14.70
C LYS A 320 15.84 -14.17 -15.66
N TYR A 321 16.54 -15.03 -16.39
CA TYR A 321 15.90 -16.07 -17.23
C TYR A 321 15.55 -17.34 -16.46
N SER A 322 15.84 -17.34 -15.16
CA SER A 322 15.71 -18.48 -14.27
C SER A 322 14.27 -19.04 -14.19
N SER A 323 13.26 -18.19 -14.39
CA SER A 323 11.85 -18.59 -14.36
C SER A 323 11.29 -19.09 -15.69
N LYS A 324 12.06 -19.07 -16.79
CA LYS A 324 11.57 -19.50 -18.12
C LYS A 324 11.86 -20.97 -18.43
N TYR A 325 13.01 -21.48 -17.99
CA TYR A 325 13.43 -22.87 -18.21
C TYR A 325 13.96 -23.42 -16.88
N ALA A 326 13.38 -24.49 -16.35
CA ALA A 326 13.74 -25.07 -15.05
C ALA A 326 15.23 -25.44 -14.98
N LEU A 327 15.76 -26.03 -16.05
CA LEU A 327 17.18 -26.40 -16.18
C LEU A 327 18.15 -25.23 -16.06
N SER A 328 17.70 -23.99 -16.27
CA SER A 328 18.57 -22.82 -16.07
C SER A 328 19.02 -22.66 -14.62
N GLU A 329 18.30 -23.25 -13.66
CA GLU A 329 18.61 -23.18 -12.23
C GLU A 329 19.28 -24.42 -11.68
N ILE A 330 18.87 -25.59 -12.15
CA ILE A 330 19.22 -26.88 -11.56
C ILE A 330 20.31 -27.63 -12.33
N LEU A 331 20.62 -27.26 -13.58
CA LEU A 331 21.61 -27.97 -14.41
C LEU A 331 23.04 -27.51 -14.10
N ILE A 332 23.85 -28.42 -13.56
CA ILE A 332 25.20 -28.17 -13.03
C ILE A 332 26.23 -29.04 -13.75
N CYS A 333 27.43 -28.50 -13.94
CA CYS A 333 28.56 -29.23 -14.47
C CYS A 333 29.16 -30.18 -13.43
N GLY A 334 29.25 -31.47 -13.74
CA GLY A 334 29.91 -32.46 -12.89
C GLY A 334 31.43 -32.29 -12.80
N GLU A 335 32.07 -31.59 -13.74
CA GLU A 335 33.53 -31.35 -13.72
C GLU A 335 33.90 -30.13 -12.87
N CYS A 336 33.30 -28.98 -13.12
CA CYS A 336 33.71 -27.72 -12.48
C CYS A 336 32.67 -27.13 -11.51
N GLY A 337 31.52 -27.78 -11.33
CA GLY A 337 30.45 -27.32 -10.44
C GLY A 337 29.71 -26.06 -10.90
N SER A 338 30.11 -25.42 -12.01
CA SER A 338 29.41 -24.24 -12.54
C SER A 338 28.10 -24.62 -13.25
N ALA A 339 27.15 -23.69 -13.28
CA ALA A 339 25.87 -23.91 -13.94
C ALA A 339 26.03 -24.03 -15.47
N TYR A 340 25.13 -24.78 -16.09
CA TYR A 340 24.97 -24.79 -17.54
C TYR A 340 24.11 -23.61 -18.01
N LYS A 341 24.37 -23.14 -19.22
CA LYS A 341 23.64 -22.09 -19.91
C LYS A 341 23.07 -22.63 -21.22
N ARG A 342 21.80 -22.32 -21.44
CA ARG A 342 21.09 -22.55 -22.70
C ARG A 342 21.64 -21.65 -23.79
N VAL A 343 22.05 -22.23 -24.91
CA VAL A 343 22.63 -21.53 -26.07
C VAL A 343 21.93 -22.00 -27.33
N THR A 344 21.55 -21.05 -28.19
CA THR A 344 20.99 -21.36 -29.52
C THR A 344 22.13 -21.45 -30.54
N TRP A 345 22.26 -22.60 -31.18
CA TRP A 345 23.10 -22.83 -32.34
C TRP A 345 22.29 -22.74 -33.62
N ARG A 346 22.95 -22.39 -34.73
CA ARG A 346 22.41 -22.53 -36.07
C ARG A 346 23.20 -23.61 -36.79
N SER A 347 22.51 -24.63 -37.29
CA SER A 347 23.11 -25.68 -38.12
C SER A 347 22.17 -25.95 -39.28
N ALA A 348 22.69 -25.96 -40.51
CA ALA A 348 21.91 -26.20 -41.74
C ALA A 348 20.63 -25.34 -41.87
N GLY A 349 20.63 -24.10 -41.36
CA GLY A 349 19.46 -23.21 -41.39
C GLY A 349 18.48 -23.36 -40.22
N GLU A 350 18.58 -24.45 -39.45
CA GLU A 350 17.72 -24.72 -38.30
C GLU A 350 18.32 -24.22 -36.99
N LYS A 351 17.44 -23.82 -36.06
CA LYS A 351 17.83 -23.40 -34.70
C LYS A 351 17.85 -24.63 -33.80
N ILE A 352 19.03 -25.01 -33.34
CA ILE A 352 19.21 -26.12 -32.40
C ILE A 352 19.55 -25.53 -31.04
N ILE A 353 18.91 -25.99 -29.97
CA ILE A 353 19.24 -25.56 -28.62
C ILE A 353 20.17 -26.58 -27.95
N VAL A 354 21.24 -26.06 -27.36
CA VAL A 354 22.19 -26.83 -26.57
C VAL A 354 22.46 -26.17 -25.22
N TRP A 355 22.75 -27.00 -24.24
CA TRP A 355 23.17 -26.60 -22.90
C TRP A 355 24.69 -26.77 -22.78
N ARG A 356 25.38 -25.72 -22.31
CA ARG A 356 26.85 -25.71 -22.17
C ARG A 356 27.27 -25.11 -20.84
N CYS A 357 28.30 -25.67 -20.21
CA CYS A 357 28.93 -25.12 -19.02
C CYS A 357 29.33 -23.64 -19.21
N ILE A 358 28.95 -22.78 -18.26
CA ILE A 358 29.22 -21.33 -18.30
C ILE A 358 30.72 -21.04 -18.31
N ASN A 359 31.50 -21.68 -17.44
CA ASN A 359 32.94 -21.45 -17.38
C ASN A 359 33.62 -21.80 -18.71
N ARG A 360 33.13 -22.85 -19.39
CA ARG A 360 33.65 -23.26 -20.71
C ARG A 360 33.23 -22.29 -21.82
N LEU A 361 32.06 -21.68 -21.71
CA LEU A 361 31.60 -20.64 -22.64
C LEU A 361 32.36 -19.32 -22.46
N ASP A 362 32.53 -18.88 -21.22
CA ASP A 362 33.06 -17.55 -20.92
C ASP A 362 34.59 -17.52 -20.89
N HIS A 363 35.24 -18.60 -20.44
CA HIS A 363 36.69 -18.66 -20.21
C HIS A 363 37.39 -19.82 -20.95
N GLY A 364 36.69 -20.51 -21.85
CA GLY A 364 37.24 -21.64 -22.59
C GLY A 364 37.65 -22.80 -21.68
N SER A 365 38.69 -23.54 -22.07
CA SER A 365 39.17 -24.71 -21.32
C SER A 365 39.98 -24.36 -20.06
N ARG A 366 40.04 -23.09 -19.63
CA ARG A 366 40.88 -22.67 -18.50
C ARG A 366 40.41 -23.23 -17.16
N PHE A 367 39.10 -23.26 -16.92
CA PHE A 367 38.50 -23.71 -15.66
C PHE A 367 37.70 -25.01 -15.78
N CYS A 368 37.46 -25.48 -17.01
CA CYS A 368 36.62 -26.64 -17.30
C CYS A 368 37.02 -27.24 -18.65
N HIS A 369 37.64 -28.41 -18.64
CA HIS A 369 38.33 -28.98 -19.79
C HIS A 369 37.41 -29.87 -20.63
N LYS A 370 36.66 -30.77 -19.97
CA LYS A 370 35.98 -31.91 -20.58
C LYS A 370 34.45 -31.80 -20.62
N SER A 371 33.84 -30.81 -19.96
CA SER A 371 32.38 -30.65 -19.89
C SER A 371 31.71 -30.64 -21.27
N PRO A 372 30.76 -31.56 -21.53
CA PRO A 372 30.13 -31.71 -22.84
C PRO A 372 29.11 -30.60 -23.13
N SER A 373 28.77 -30.46 -24.41
CA SER A 373 27.57 -29.72 -24.85
C SER A 373 26.45 -30.72 -25.07
N ILE A 374 25.29 -30.51 -24.46
CA ILE A 374 24.15 -31.45 -24.50
C ILE A 374 22.98 -30.80 -25.23
N HIS A 375 22.30 -31.56 -26.09
CA HIS A 375 21.09 -31.08 -26.78
C HIS A 375 19.89 -31.03 -25.81
N GLU A 376 19.06 -29.98 -25.94
CA GLU A 376 17.91 -29.77 -25.05
C GLU A 376 16.93 -30.94 -25.08
N ASP A 377 16.52 -31.39 -26.26
CA ASP A 377 15.52 -32.48 -26.41
C ASP A 377 15.96 -33.77 -25.70
N ARG A 378 17.24 -34.13 -25.84
CA ARG A 378 17.80 -35.35 -25.22
C ARG A 378 17.92 -35.24 -23.70
N LEU A 379 18.19 -34.02 -23.23
CA LEU A 379 18.25 -33.75 -21.81
C LEU A 379 16.85 -33.83 -21.21
N HIS A 380 15.84 -33.33 -21.92
CA HIS A 380 14.44 -33.46 -21.54
C HIS A 380 14.02 -34.93 -21.46
N ASP A 381 14.31 -35.72 -22.50
CA ASP A 381 13.99 -37.17 -22.52
C ASP A 381 14.63 -37.91 -21.35
N ALA A 382 15.93 -37.69 -21.08
CA ALA A 382 16.63 -38.34 -19.99
C ALA A 382 16.08 -37.95 -18.61
N ILE A 383 15.64 -36.70 -18.43
CA ILE A 383 15.03 -36.24 -17.18
C ILE A 383 13.63 -36.84 -16.99
N VAL A 384 12.84 -36.92 -18.06
CA VAL A 384 11.52 -37.57 -18.01
C VAL A 384 11.66 -39.04 -17.65
N ASN A 385 12.64 -39.75 -18.23
CA ASN A 385 12.93 -41.13 -17.87
C ASN A 385 13.34 -41.27 -16.39
N ALA A 386 14.21 -40.39 -15.89
CA ALA A 386 14.59 -40.38 -14.48
C ALA A 386 13.38 -40.16 -13.56
N ILE A 387 12.46 -39.25 -13.93
CA ILE A 387 11.23 -39.00 -13.16
C ILE A 387 10.33 -40.25 -13.17
N ASN A 388 10.16 -40.90 -14.32
CA ASN A 388 9.35 -42.12 -14.41
C ASN A 388 9.95 -43.27 -13.58
N GLN A 389 11.28 -43.43 -13.58
CA GLN A 389 11.95 -44.42 -12.71
C GLN A 389 11.82 -44.08 -11.24
N TYR A 390 11.86 -42.79 -10.89
CA TYR A 390 11.65 -42.35 -9.52
C TYR A 390 10.25 -42.76 -9.02
N TYR A 391 9.21 -42.61 -9.85
CA TYR A 391 7.86 -43.08 -9.51
C TYR A 391 7.78 -44.61 -9.39
N GLU A 392 8.38 -45.36 -10.34
CA GLU A 392 8.43 -46.84 -10.27
C GLU A 392 9.13 -47.35 -9.00
N CYS A 393 10.10 -46.61 -8.46
CA CYS A 393 10.75 -46.92 -7.18
C CYS A 393 9.91 -46.54 -5.95
N ASN A 394 9.08 -45.48 -6.05
CA ASN A 394 8.34 -44.93 -4.91
C ASN A 394 7.01 -45.64 -4.64
N ASP A 395 6.41 -46.30 -5.64
CA ASP A 395 5.21 -47.14 -5.45
C ASP A 395 5.46 -48.27 -4.44
N ASN A 396 6.71 -48.76 -4.34
CA ASN A 396 7.09 -49.74 -3.30
C ASN A 396 7.22 -49.12 -1.90
N ILE A 397 7.43 -47.82 -1.80
CA ILE A 397 7.62 -47.08 -0.54
C ILE A 397 6.26 -46.60 0.00
N SER A 398 5.34 -46.18 -0.86
CA SER A 398 3.98 -45.80 -0.47
C SER A 398 3.22 -46.97 0.17
N GLU A 399 3.30 -48.18 -0.39
CA GLU A 399 2.70 -49.39 0.21
C GLU A 399 3.31 -49.74 1.58
N LEU A 400 4.63 -49.60 1.74
CA LEU A 400 5.34 -49.87 2.99
C LEU A 400 5.07 -48.82 4.07
N ILE A 401 4.93 -47.54 3.69
CA ILE A 401 4.59 -46.45 4.62
C ILE A 401 3.11 -46.53 5.02
N MET A 402 2.20 -46.84 4.10
CA MET A 402 0.77 -47.00 4.39
C MET A 402 0.51 -48.17 5.34
N SER A 403 1.18 -49.31 5.14
CA SER A 403 1.08 -50.46 6.06
C SER A 403 1.64 -50.17 7.45
N ASN A 404 2.74 -49.43 7.55
CA ASN A 404 3.32 -49.04 8.85
C ASN A 404 2.48 -47.97 9.58
N ILE A 405 1.91 -47.00 8.86
CA ILE A 405 1.01 -45.98 9.45
C ILE A 405 -0.29 -46.61 9.93
N GLN A 406 -0.87 -47.55 9.17
CA GLN A 406 -2.10 -48.26 9.55
C GLN A 406 -1.91 -49.12 10.82
N THR A 407 -0.68 -49.59 11.06
CA THR A 407 -0.31 -50.36 12.27
C THR A 407 -0.06 -49.45 13.48
N VAL A 408 0.37 -48.19 13.27
CA VAL A 408 0.61 -47.20 14.35
C VAL A 408 -0.68 -46.47 14.77
N MET A 409 -1.67 -46.36 13.88
CA MET A 409 -2.90 -45.58 14.09
C MET A 409 -4.01 -46.30 14.88
N THR A 410 -3.83 -47.56 15.28
CA THR A 410 -4.87 -48.32 16.03
C THR A 410 -4.82 -48.16 17.56
N SER A 411 -4.01 -47.24 18.08
CA SER A 411 -3.89 -47.07 19.54
C SER A 411 -3.70 -45.61 19.92
N SER A 412 -4.76 -44.97 20.44
CA SER A 412 -4.78 -44.18 21.71
C SER A 412 -6.05 -43.31 21.86
N ASN A 413 -6.49 -42.56 20.83
CA ASN A 413 -7.52 -41.52 21.01
C ASN A 413 -8.98 -42.01 21.00
N SER A 414 -9.31 -43.11 20.31
CA SER A 414 -10.67 -43.64 20.26
C SER A 414 -11.12 -44.27 21.58
N SER A 415 -10.17 -44.87 22.31
CA SER A 415 -10.41 -45.48 23.64
C SER A 415 -10.75 -44.42 24.68
N GLU A 416 -10.03 -43.30 24.71
CA GLU A 416 -10.27 -42.22 25.68
C GLU A 416 -11.59 -41.49 25.46
N LEU A 417 -11.98 -41.25 24.19
CA LEU A 417 -13.28 -40.68 23.85
C LEU A 417 -14.41 -41.62 24.28
N HIS A 418 -14.27 -42.92 24.02
CA HIS A 418 -15.27 -43.90 24.40
C HIS A 418 -15.43 -44.03 25.93
N GLN A 419 -14.32 -44.00 26.67
CA GLN A 419 -14.34 -43.99 28.14
C GLN A 419 -15.01 -42.74 28.70
N ALA A 420 -14.77 -41.56 28.11
CA ALA A 420 -15.40 -40.31 28.54
C ALA A 420 -16.91 -40.28 28.25
N GLU A 421 -17.35 -40.77 27.09
CA GLU A 421 -18.78 -40.91 26.75
C GLU A 421 -19.48 -41.93 27.64
N GLN A 422 -18.83 -43.04 27.96
CA GLN A 422 -19.36 -44.05 28.86
C GLN A 422 -19.51 -43.52 30.29
N ARG A 423 -18.52 -42.76 30.79
CA ARG A 423 -18.60 -42.11 32.10
C ARG A 423 -19.75 -41.09 32.19
N LEU A 424 -20.03 -40.38 31.10
CA LEU A 424 -21.16 -39.44 31.04
C LEU A 424 -22.52 -40.16 31.14
N LEU A 425 -22.64 -41.34 30.50
CA LEU A 425 -23.82 -42.20 30.64
C LEU A 425 -23.98 -42.75 32.07
N ASP A 426 -22.88 -43.03 32.75
CA ASP A 426 -22.91 -43.49 34.14
C ASP A 426 -23.29 -42.38 35.12
N ILE A 427 -22.87 -41.13 34.87
CA ILE A 427 -23.33 -39.95 35.64
C ILE A 427 -24.83 -39.70 35.41
N ASP A 428 -25.32 -39.86 34.18
CA ASP A 428 -26.75 -39.75 33.89
C ASP A 428 -27.59 -40.80 34.63
N LYS A 429 -27.10 -42.05 34.70
CA LYS A 429 -27.72 -43.10 35.51
C LYS A 429 -27.69 -42.77 36.99
N ALA A 430 -26.54 -42.39 37.52
CA ALA A 430 -26.40 -42.01 38.92
C ALA A 430 -27.36 -40.87 39.29
N ARG A 431 -27.46 -39.83 38.46
CA ARG A 431 -28.40 -38.72 38.64
C ARG A 431 -29.86 -39.19 38.67
N ASN A 432 -30.25 -40.09 37.76
CA ASN A 432 -31.61 -40.63 37.71
C ASN A 432 -31.91 -41.53 38.92
N ASP A 433 -30.93 -42.31 39.38
CA ASP A 433 -31.05 -43.14 40.58
C ASP A 433 -31.21 -42.27 41.84
N PHE A 434 -30.44 -41.17 41.94
CA PHE A 434 -30.57 -40.18 43.01
C PHE A 434 -31.93 -39.47 43.01
N ILE A 435 -32.45 -39.07 41.83
CA ILE A 435 -33.80 -38.52 41.67
C ILE A 435 -34.86 -39.55 42.12
N SER A 436 -34.65 -40.84 41.83
CA SER A 436 -35.58 -41.88 42.26
C SER A 436 -35.59 -42.07 43.78
N LEU A 437 -34.43 -41.94 44.44
CA LEU A 437 -34.30 -42.00 45.91
C LEU A 437 -35.02 -40.84 46.59
N LEU A 438 -34.89 -39.61 46.05
CA LEU A 438 -35.58 -38.40 46.52
C LEU A 438 -37.10 -38.55 46.60
N THR A 439 -37.69 -39.33 45.69
CA THR A 439 -39.15 -39.57 45.70
C THR A 439 -39.62 -40.52 46.81
N SER A 440 -38.70 -41.16 47.55
CA SER A 440 -38.99 -42.31 48.41
C SER A 440 -38.59 -42.19 49.88
N SER A 441 -37.96 -41.09 50.35
CA SER A 441 -37.59 -40.92 51.78
C SER A 441 -37.39 -39.45 52.20
N GLU A 442 -37.86 -39.09 53.40
CA GLU A 442 -37.50 -37.85 54.11
C GLU A 442 -36.05 -37.97 54.63
N LEU A 443 -35.10 -37.31 53.98
CA LEU A 443 -33.70 -37.18 54.43
C LEU A 443 -33.21 -35.74 54.24
N GLU A 444 -32.22 -35.35 55.06
CA GLU A 444 -31.68 -33.98 55.21
C GLU A 444 -31.20 -33.36 53.88
N GLU A 445 -31.79 -32.20 53.51
CA GLU A 445 -31.59 -31.51 52.21
C GLU A 445 -30.13 -31.08 51.94
N ASP A 446 -29.35 -30.72 52.97
CA ASP A 446 -28.04 -30.08 52.80
C ASP A 446 -26.91 -31.02 52.31
N SER A 447 -26.98 -32.33 52.57
CA SER A 447 -25.93 -33.26 52.12
C SER A 447 -26.09 -33.67 50.65
N LEU A 448 -27.32 -33.60 50.14
CA LEU A 448 -27.69 -34.03 48.79
C LEU A 448 -27.31 -32.99 47.75
N ASP A 449 -27.50 -31.70 48.05
CA ASP A 449 -27.11 -30.60 47.16
C ASP A 449 -25.61 -30.62 46.83
N HIS A 450 -24.77 -31.01 47.78
CA HIS A 450 -23.33 -31.11 47.57
C HIS A 450 -22.93 -32.30 46.68
N GLU A 451 -23.63 -33.43 46.73
CA GLU A 451 -23.42 -34.55 45.80
C GLU A 451 -23.92 -34.24 44.39
N PHE A 452 -25.07 -33.56 44.27
CA PHE A 452 -25.57 -33.06 43.00
C PHE A 452 -24.62 -32.05 42.36
N GLN A 453 -24.06 -31.13 43.15
CA GLN A 453 -23.10 -30.15 42.65
C GLN A 453 -21.83 -30.84 42.12
N LYS A 454 -21.32 -31.86 42.82
CA LYS A 454 -20.15 -32.64 42.36
C LYS A 454 -20.41 -33.36 41.04
N LEU A 455 -21.56 -34.03 40.91
CA LEU A 455 -21.94 -34.72 39.68
C LEU A 455 -22.13 -33.73 38.52
N TYR A 456 -22.69 -32.55 38.81
CA TYR A 456 -22.86 -31.48 37.82
C TYR A 456 -21.52 -30.92 37.34
N ASP A 457 -20.57 -30.67 38.26
CA ASP A 457 -19.24 -30.17 37.92
C ASP A 457 -18.46 -31.22 37.09
N GLU A 458 -18.52 -32.52 37.46
CA GLU A 458 -17.93 -33.63 36.69
C GLU A 458 -18.56 -33.76 35.29
N GLU A 459 -19.88 -33.55 35.16
CA GLU A 459 -20.58 -33.55 33.87
C GLU A 459 -20.08 -32.42 32.94
N GLN A 460 -19.87 -31.21 33.47
CA GLN A 460 -19.37 -30.08 32.68
C GLN A 460 -17.93 -30.31 32.20
N GLU A 461 -17.05 -30.82 33.08
CA GLU A 461 -15.66 -31.13 32.72
C GLU A 461 -15.58 -32.21 31.63
N LEU A 462 -16.38 -33.28 31.76
CA LEU A 462 -16.43 -34.35 30.76
C LEU A 462 -16.99 -33.86 29.42
N LYS A 463 -18.01 -33.00 29.41
CA LYS A 463 -18.57 -32.42 28.18
C LYS A 463 -17.54 -31.59 27.41
N GLU A 464 -16.78 -30.76 28.11
CA GLU A 464 -15.73 -29.96 27.47
C GLU A 464 -14.58 -30.84 26.97
N LYS A 465 -14.19 -31.88 27.74
CA LYS A 465 -13.19 -32.85 27.31
C LYS A 465 -13.62 -33.62 26.05
N ILE A 466 -14.86 -34.08 25.99
CA ILE A 466 -15.44 -34.75 24.81
C ILE A 466 -15.44 -33.80 23.61
N ARG A 467 -15.78 -32.52 23.80
CA ARG A 467 -15.77 -31.52 22.72
C ARG A 467 -14.37 -31.32 22.13
N ILE A 468 -13.35 -31.21 22.98
CA ILE A 468 -11.96 -31.08 22.55
C ILE A 468 -11.51 -32.33 21.80
N LEU A 469 -11.77 -33.52 22.35
CA LEU A 469 -11.42 -34.79 21.71
C LEU A 469 -12.14 -35.00 20.37
N LYS A 470 -13.42 -34.62 20.25
CA LYS A 470 -14.17 -34.67 18.99
C LYS A 470 -13.59 -33.72 17.94
N PHE A 471 -13.24 -32.50 18.34
CA PHE A 471 -12.61 -31.53 17.44
C PHE A 471 -11.23 -32.00 16.96
N GLN A 472 -10.42 -32.60 17.85
CA GLN A 472 -9.13 -33.19 17.49
C GLN A 472 -9.30 -34.36 16.52
N ASN A 473 -10.23 -35.29 16.80
CA ASN A 473 -10.55 -36.41 15.90
C ASN A 473 -11.08 -35.94 14.54
N GLU A 474 -11.97 -34.95 14.47
CA GLU A 474 -12.46 -34.40 13.20
C GLU A 474 -11.35 -33.74 12.38
N LYS A 475 -10.44 -33.01 13.04
CA LYS A 475 -9.29 -32.41 12.37
C LYS A 475 -8.32 -33.48 11.86
N GLU A 476 -8.00 -34.47 12.68
CA GLU A 476 -7.17 -35.62 12.31
C GLU A 476 -7.81 -36.42 11.16
N GLN A 477 -9.13 -36.67 11.20
CA GLN A 477 -9.85 -37.34 10.12
C GLN A 477 -9.89 -36.52 8.83
N ASN A 478 -10.06 -35.20 8.89
CA ASN A 478 -10.02 -34.33 7.70
C ASN A 478 -8.62 -34.24 7.09
N ASP A 479 -7.58 -34.20 7.92
CA ASP A 479 -6.20 -34.23 7.45
C ASP A 479 -5.87 -35.60 6.83
N LEU A 480 -6.39 -36.69 7.40
CA LEU A 480 -6.27 -38.05 6.88
C LEU A 480 -7.06 -38.27 5.58
N LEU A 481 -8.27 -37.69 5.47
CA LEU A 481 -9.09 -37.68 4.26
C LEU A 481 -8.38 -36.91 3.15
N ARG A 482 -7.82 -35.73 3.43
CA ARG A 482 -7.01 -35.00 2.45
C ARG A 482 -5.78 -35.78 2.02
N GLN A 483 -5.14 -36.48 2.94
CA GLN A 483 -3.96 -37.30 2.64
C GLN A 483 -4.32 -38.55 1.83
N LYS A 484 -5.46 -39.20 2.12
CA LYS A 484 -6.02 -40.28 1.31
C LYS A 484 -6.49 -39.82 -0.06
N GLU A 485 -7.19 -38.69 -0.15
CA GLU A 485 -7.57 -38.08 -1.43
C GLU A 485 -6.33 -37.73 -2.25
N LEU A 486 -5.26 -37.24 -1.62
CA LEU A 486 -3.97 -37.04 -2.27
C LEU A 486 -3.34 -38.37 -2.72
N SER A 487 -3.41 -39.42 -1.91
CA SER A 487 -2.93 -40.77 -2.25
C SER A 487 -3.72 -41.40 -3.39
N ASP A 488 -5.05 -41.38 -3.34
CA ASP A 488 -5.93 -41.92 -4.36
C ASP A 488 -5.80 -41.14 -5.67
N VAL A 489 -5.55 -39.82 -5.60
CA VAL A 489 -5.18 -39.02 -6.78
C VAL A 489 -3.81 -39.41 -7.31
N LEU A 490 -2.82 -39.68 -6.45
CA LEU A 490 -1.50 -40.16 -6.87
C LEU A 490 -1.54 -41.56 -7.50
N ASP A 491 -2.32 -42.48 -6.94
CA ASP A 491 -2.52 -43.85 -7.45
C ASP A 491 -3.29 -43.83 -8.79
N ASN A 492 -4.21 -42.88 -8.97
CA ASN A 492 -4.88 -42.65 -10.26
C ASN A 492 -4.02 -41.85 -11.27
N ILE A 493 -2.87 -41.29 -10.87
CA ILE A 493 -1.88 -40.65 -11.75
C ILE A 493 -0.72 -41.62 -12.04
N SER A 494 -1.00 -42.91 -12.20
CA SER A 494 -0.06 -43.85 -12.84
C SER A 494 0.05 -43.59 -14.37
N CYS A 495 0.20 -42.33 -14.77
CA CYS A 495 0.50 -41.96 -16.14
C CYS A 495 2.00 -41.71 -16.23
N LYS A 496 2.72 -42.61 -16.92
CA LYS A 496 4.10 -42.34 -17.34
C LYS A 496 4.14 -40.99 -18.02
N ILE A 497 4.97 -40.08 -17.51
CA ILE A 497 5.14 -38.75 -18.10
C ILE A 497 5.79 -38.96 -19.46
N THR A 498 5.14 -38.46 -20.51
CA THR A 498 5.64 -38.55 -21.89
C THR A 498 6.34 -37.28 -22.35
N GLU A 499 6.00 -36.15 -21.74
CA GLU A 499 6.49 -34.82 -22.13
C GLU A 499 7.18 -34.12 -20.96
N TYR A 500 8.24 -33.37 -21.27
CA TYR A 500 8.95 -32.59 -20.29
C TYR A 500 8.14 -31.34 -19.88
N ASP A 501 7.90 -31.18 -18.58
CA ASP A 501 7.26 -30.01 -17.99
C ASP A 501 8.18 -29.35 -16.95
N ASP A 502 8.47 -28.06 -17.16
CA ASP A 502 9.28 -27.25 -16.25
C ASP A 502 8.69 -27.14 -14.84
N ILE A 503 7.37 -27.20 -14.67
CA ILE A 503 6.69 -27.14 -13.37
C ILE A 503 7.00 -28.40 -12.56
N ILE A 504 6.82 -29.57 -13.19
CA ILE A 504 7.07 -30.88 -12.57
C ILE A 504 8.54 -30.97 -12.15
N VAL A 505 9.44 -30.61 -13.06
CA VAL A 505 10.89 -30.62 -12.81
C VAL A 505 11.28 -29.71 -11.65
N ARG A 506 10.71 -28.50 -11.54
CA ARG A 506 10.97 -27.60 -10.40
C ARG A 506 10.44 -28.12 -9.08
N LYS A 507 9.34 -28.88 -9.10
CA LYS A 507 8.74 -29.42 -7.88
C LYS A 507 9.55 -30.60 -7.36
N LEU A 508 9.97 -31.51 -8.24
CA LEU A 508 10.60 -32.78 -7.87
C LEU A 508 12.13 -32.73 -7.78
N ILE A 509 12.79 -32.01 -8.69
CA ILE A 509 14.25 -32.10 -8.87
C ILE A 509 14.94 -30.93 -8.16
N GLU A 510 15.96 -31.25 -7.37
CA GLU A 510 16.83 -30.27 -6.74
C GLU A 510 17.97 -29.84 -7.69
N CYS A 511 18.61 -30.81 -8.33
CA CYS A 511 19.82 -30.59 -9.10
C CYS A 511 20.00 -31.68 -10.17
N VAL A 512 20.45 -31.30 -11.37
CA VAL A 512 20.87 -32.24 -12.43
C VAL A 512 22.36 -32.02 -12.70
N LYS A 513 23.21 -33.00 -12.40
CA LYS A 513 24.65 -32.96 -12.67
C LYS A 513 24.97 -33.64 -13.99
N VAL A 514 25.59 -32.91 -14.90
CA VAL A 514 26.12 -33.47 -16.15
C VAL A 514 27.47 -34.10 -15.89
N ILE A 515 27.55 -35.43 -15.90
CA ILE A 515 28.79 -36.19 -15.65
C ILE A 515 29.64 -36.19 -16.92
N ASN A 516 29.06 -36.70 -18.01
CA ASN A 516 29.73 -36.80 -19.30
C ASN A 516 28.73 -36.64 -20.46
N LYS A 517 29.15 -36.88 -21.70
CA LYS A 517 28.30 -36.66 -22.89
C LYS A 517 27.09 -37.61 -22.93
N THR A 518 27.15 -38.72 -22.21
CA THR A 518 26.17 -39.81 -22.22
C THR A 518 25.47 -40.00 -20.90
N GLU A 519 25.89 -39.37 -19.81
CA GLU A 519 25.32 -39.64 -18.49
C GLU A 519 25.05 -38.34 -17.74
N ILE A 520 23.87 -38.29 -17.15
CA ILE A 520 23.44 -37.27 -16.21
C ILE A 520 23.06 -37.93 -14.89
N LYS A 521 23.25 -37.21 -13.79
CA LYS A 521 22.75 -37.58 -12.47
C LYS A 521 21.66 -36.60 -12.07
N VAL A 522 20.45 -37.09 -11.86
CA VAL A 522 19.30 -36.33 -11.38
C VAL A 522 19.19 -36.55 -9.87
N ILE A 523 19.16 -35.44 -9.11
CA ILE A 523 19.04 -35.43 -7.65
C ILE A 523 17.68 -34.82 -7.32
N PHE A 524 16.83 -35.61 -6.68
CA PHE A 524 15.50 -35.21 -6.24
C PHE A 524 15.57 -34.46 -4.89
N LYS A 525 14.57 -33.63 -4.60
CA LYS A 525 14.56 -32.78 -3.38
C LYS A 525 14.49 -33.54 -2.07
N ASP A 526 14.10 -34.80 -2.11
CA ASP A 526 14.08 -35.72 -0.97
C ASP A 526 15.42 -36.47 -0.81
N GLY A 527 16.39 -36.22 -1.68
CA GLY A 527 17.74 -36.78 -1.64
C GLY A 527 17.96 -38.00 -2.52
N HIS A 528 16.94 -38.52 -3.23
CA HIS A 528 17.14 -39.64 -4.14
C HIS A 528 18.01 -39.24 -5.34
N GLU A 529 18.94 -40.11 -5.74
CA GLU A 529 19.82 -39.92 -6.88
C GLU A 529 19.57 -40.99 -7.95
N ILE A 530 19.31 -40.56 -9.18
CA ILE A 530 19.16 -41.45 -10.34
C ILE A 530 20.20 -41.05 -11.40
N VAL A 531 20.91 -42.04 -11.94
CA VAL A 531 21.86 -41.84 -13.05
C VAL A 531 21.22 -42.34 -14.32
N GLU A 532 21.08 -41.46 -15.31
CA GLU A 532 20.37 -41.73 -16.55
C GLU A 532 21.26 -41.50 -17.79
N GLU A 533 21.02 -42.31 -18.82
CA GLU A 533 21.76 -42.25 -20.08
C GLU A 533 21.13 -41.26 -21.08
N VAL A 534 21.93 -40.30 -21.53
CA VAL A 534 21.60 -39.36 -22.60
C VAL A 534 21.93 -40.00 -23.95
N LYS A 535 20.90 -40.44 -24.67
CA LYS A 535 21.02 -41.13 -25.97
C LYS A 535 21.97 -40.40 -26.94
N ARG A 536 22.92 -41.14 -27.52
CA ARG A 536 23.77 -40.65 -28.62
C ARG A 536 23.00 -40.60 -29.93
N LYS A 537 23.51 -39.79 -30.87
CA LYS A 537 22.96 -39.73 -32.23
C LYS A 537 23.50 -40.93 -33.00
#